data_AF-A0A316F152-F1
#
_entry.id   AF-A0A316F152-F1
#
_cell.length_a   1.000
_cell.length_b   1.000
_cell.length_c   1.000
_cell.angle_alpha   90.00
_cell.angle_beta   90.00
_cell.angle_gamma   90.00
#
_symmetry.space_group_name_H-M   'P 1'
#
loop_
_entity.id
_entity.type
_entity.pdbx_description
1 polymer ?
#
loop_
_entity_poly.entity_id
_entity_poly.type
_entity_poly.pdbx_seq_one_letter_code
_entity_poly.pdbx_strand_id
1 'polypeptide(L)'
;MGMPETGSRLEGPKPGPDVRGAAAPDFDSDHFRRALSQFATGVTVMTTRSASKNHNGGAPFVGITASSFNSVSLDPPLVLWSLAMRASSLPMFRAGSHYIINVLAASQLDLCQRFATLKGDRFAGVDYRLSENGLPILANALAWFECHNRSRYDEGDHVIFVGEVERCGILDAGGQPLVFHRGGFSTLTPLEP
;
A
#
# COMPACT_ATOMS: atom_id res chain seq x y z
N MET A 1 -48.63 -52.46 7.69
CA MET A 1 -48.67 -51.81 9.02
C MET A 1 -47.29 -51.18 9.21
N GLY A 2 -47.11 -49.94 8.71
CA GLY A 2 -45.81 -49.27 8.63
C GLY A 2 -45.60 -48.34 9.82
N MET A 3 -44.37 -48.35 10.35
CA MET A 3 -43.89 -47.48 11.44
C MET A 3 -43.89 -45.99 11.01
N PRO A 4 -44.10 -45.03 11.93
CA PRO A 4 -43.76 -43.64 11.66
C PRO A 4 -42.32 -43.34 12.08
N GLU A 5 -41.49 -42.92 11.12
CA GLU A 5 -40.21 -42.26 11.39
C GLU A 5 -40.46 -40.81 11.79
N THR A 6 -40.11 -40.44 13.03
CA THR A 6 -40.07 -39.05 13.48
C THR A 6 -38.77 -38.40 13.00
N GLY A 7 -38.86 -37.68 11.88
CA GLY A 7 -37.77 -36.83 11.38
C GLY A 7 -37.47 -35.67 12.33
N SER A 8 -36.26 -35.66 12.88
CA SER A 8 -35.67 -34.53 13.61
C SER A 8 -35.53 -33.33 12.67
N ARG A 9 -36.28 -32.27 12.95
CA ARG A 9 -36.22 -30.98 12.24
C ARG A 9 -34.92 -30.29 12.63
N LEU A 10 -33.90 -30.34 11.77
CA LEU A 10 -32.68 -29.56 11.91
C LEU A 10 -33.05 -28.06 11.93
N GLU A 11 -32.83 -27.39 13.06
CA GLU A 11 -32.96 -25.95 13.18
C GLU A 11 -32.00 -25.27 12.20
N GLY A 12 -32.53 -24.37 11.37
CA GLY A 12 -31.72 -23.56 10.47
C GLY A 12 -30.72 -22.68 11.24
N PRO A 13 -29.63 -22.23 10.60
CA PRO A 13 -28.62 -21.42 11.26
C PRO A 13 -29.25 -20.16 11.85
N LYS A 14 -28.98 -19.91 13.14
CA LYS A 14 -29.40 -18.69 13.84
C LYS A 14 -28.89 -17.46 13.06
N PRO A 15 -29.72 -16.45 12.80
CA PRO A 15 -29.25 -15.21 12.18
C PRO A 15 -28.15 -14.61 13.06
N GLY A 16 -27.03 -14.22 12.43
CA GLY A 16 -25.93 -13.55 13.11
C GLY A 16 -26.37 -12.25 13.80
N PRO A 17 -25.56 -11.70 14.71
CA PRO A 17 -25.93 -10.51 15.46
C PRO A 17 -26.28 -9.36 14.51
N ASP A 18 -27.38 -8.67 14.83
CA ASP A 18 -27.85 -7.45 14.17
C ASP A 18 -26.74 -6.39 14.20
N VAL A 19 -26.03 -6.25 13.08
CA VAL A 19 -24.95 -5.27 12.93
C VAL A 19 -25.61 -3.91 12.82
N ARG A 20 -25.82 -3.24 13.95
CA ARG A 20 -26.12 -1.80 13.95
C ARG A 20 -25.05 -1.10 13.12
N GLY A 21 -25.46 -0.40 12.07
CA GLY A 21 -24.56 0.41 11.25
C GLY A 21 -23.82 1.45 12.09
N ALA A 22 -22.68 1.93 11.59
CA ALA A 22 -21.91 2.96 12.27
C ALA A 22 -22.75 4.23 12.48
N ALA A 23 -22.52 4.92 13.59
CA ALA A 23 -23.10 6.24 13.82
C ALA A 23 -22.58 7.25 12.78
N ALA A 24 -23.37 8.29 12.50
CA ALA A 24 -22.92 9.38 11.66
C ALA A 24 -21.74 10.13 12.32
N PRO A 25 -20.72 10.55 11.56
CA PRO A 25 -19.63 11.36 12.09
C PRO A 25 -20.14 12.68 12.69
N ASP A 26 -19.57 13.09 13.82
CA ASP A 26 -19.76 14.39 14.45
C ASP A 26 -18.65 15.41 14.05
N PHE A 27 -17.85 15.07 13.05
CA PHE A 27 -16.74 15.86 12.53
C PHE A 27 -16.82 16.04 11.01
N ASP A 28 -16.17 17.09 10.50
CA ASP A 28 -15.99 17.30 9.05
C ASP A 28 -14.72 16.61 8.52
N SER A 29 -14.61 16.54 7.18
CA SER A 29 -13.48 15.91 6.50
C SER A 29 -12.13 16.56 6.81
N ASP A 30 -12.09 17.86 7.10
CA ASP A 30 -10.83 18.56 7.38
C ASP A 30 -10.36 18.29 8.80
N HIS A 31 -11.27 18.23 9.76
CA HIS A 31 -11.00 17.76 11.11
C HIS A 31 -10.50 16.33 11.09
N PHE A 32 -11.15 15.44 10.34
CA PHE A 32 -10.72 14.05 10.21
C PHE A 32 -9.30 13.94 9.64
N ARG A 33 -8.98 14.67 8.56
CA ARG A 33 -7.62 14.71 7.99
C ARG A 33 -6.58 15.23 8.97
N ARG A 34 -6.90 16.29 9.74
CA ARG A 34 -6.00 16.83 10.78
C ARG A 34 -5.74 15.79 11.88
N ALA A 35 -6.78 15.08 12.32
CA ALA A 35 -6.65 14.00 13.29
C ALA A 35 -5.78 12.85 12.76
N LEU A 36 -6.04 12.36 11.53
CA LEU A 36 -5.22 11.33 10.87
C LEU A 36 -3.75 11.76 10.76
N SER A 37 -3.50 13.03 10.45
CA SER A 37 -2.14 13.56 10.28
C SER A 37 -1.30 13.63 11.55
N GLN A 38 -1.88 13.36 12.73
CA GLN A 38 -1.11 13.21 13.98
C GLN A 38 -0.36 11.88 14.04
N PHE A 39 -0.77 10.88 13.25
CA PHE A 39 -0.03 9.63 13.13
C PHE A 39 1.10 9.80 12.12
N ALA A 40 2.33 9.95 12.62
CA ALA A 40 3.52 10.04 11.79
C ALA A 40 3.80 8.69 11.12
N THR A 41 4.16 8.73 9.84
CA THR A 41 4.48 7.52 9.07
C THR A 41 5.82 7.67 8.36
N GLY A 42 6.45 6.54 8.04
CA GLY A 42 7.42 6.51 6.96
C GLY A 42 6.76 6.81 5.60
N VAL A 43 7.58 7.06 4.59
CA VAL A 43 7.12 7.24 3.21
C VAL A 43 7.63 6.11 2.33
N THR A 44 6.76 5.62 1.46
CA THR A 44 7.10 4.56 0.51
C THR A 44 6.76 4.95 -0.91
N VAL A 45 7.42 4.32 -1.89
CA VAL A 45 7.01 4.33 -3.30
C VAL A 45 6.70 2.91 -3.75
N MET A 46 5.46 2.71 -4.17
CA MET A 46 5.00 1.47 -4.77
C MET A 46 5.34 1.48 -6.25
N THR A 47 5.99 0.44 -6.77
CA THR A 47 6.31 0.33 -8.21
C THR A 47 5.73 -0.97 -8.79
N THR A 48 5.28 -0.90 -10.04
CA THR A 48 4.79 -2.06 -10.79
C THR A 48 4.95 -1.82 -12.30
N ARG A 49 4.57 -2.79 -13.13
CA ARG A 49 4.59 -2.66 -14.59
C ARG A 49 3.48 -1.72 -15.07
N SER A 50 3.79 -0.93 -16.09
CA SER A 50 2.78 -0.23 -16.87
C SER A 50 2.06 -1.20 -17.79
N ALA A 51 0.77 -0.95 -18.05
CA ALA A 51 -0.01 -1.69 -19.06
C ALA A 51 0.36 -1.28 -20.50
N SER A 52 0.91 -0.08 -20.69
CA SER A 52 1.28 0.44 -22.01
C SER A 52 2.78 0.23 -22.25
N LYS A 53 3.12 -0.36 -23.41
CA LYS A 53 4.45 -0.17 -23.98
C LYS A 53 4.56 1.31 -24.32
N ASN A 54 5.39 2.05 -23.58
CA ASN A 54 5.62 3.46 -23.87
C ASN A 54 6.12 3.59 -25.32
N HIS A 55 5.26 4.07 -26.22
CA HIS A 55 5.60 4.29 -27.63
C HIS A 55 6.66 5.40 -27.80
N ASN A 56 6.92 6.18 -26.75
CA ASN A 56 7.92 7.24 -26.70
C ASN A 56 9.21 6.83 -25.96
N GLY A 57 9.43 5.54 -25.69
CA GLY A 57 10.69 5.03 -25.11
C GLY A 57 10.89 5.24 -23.60
N GLY A 58 9.91 5.79 -22.88
CA GLY A 58 9.96 5.89 -21.41
C GLY A 58 9.92 4.53 -20.70
N ALA A 59 10.32 4.46 -19.43
CA ALA A 59 10.39 3.20 -18.70
C ALA A 59 9.00 2.53 -18.58
N PRO A 60 8.86 1.20 -18.77
CA PRO A 60 7.58 0.49 -18.80
C PRO A 60 7.01 0.24 -17.39
N PHE A 61 7.12 1.24 -16.50
CA PHE A 61 6.80 1.13 -15.08
C PHE A 61 5.89 2.26 -14.62
N VAL A 62 5.14 1.98 -13.57
CA VAL A 62 4.34 2.94 -12.83
C VAL A 62 4.81 2.94 -11.39
N GLY A 63 4.95 4.12 -10.81
CA GLY A 63 5.29 4.30 -9.41
C GLY A 63 4.31 5.23 -8.73
N ILE A 64 4.09 5.09 -7.42
CA ILE A 64 3.26 6.01 -6.64
C ILE A 64 3.75 6.13 -5.21
N THR A 65 3.84 7.36 -4.72
CA THR A 65 4.14 7.63 -3.31
C THR A 65 2.92 7.29 -2.45
N ALA A 66 3.16 6.58 -1.34
CA ALA A 66 2.15 6.26 -0.34
C ALA A 66 2.72 6.27 1.08
N SER A 67 1.92 6.77 2.01
CA SER A 67 2.16 6.73 3.47
C SER A 67 1.21 5.77 4.19
N SER A 68 0.33 5.08 3.47
CA SER A 68 -0.65 4.12 4.00
C SER A 68 -0.08 2.71 4.23
N PHE A 69 1.22 2.51 4.03
CA PHE A 69 1.89 1.23 4.19
C PHE A 69 1.94 0.79 5.67
N ASN A 70 1.68 -0.49 5.93
CA ASN A 70 1.89 -1.11 7.24
C ASN A 70 2.15 -2.63 7.14
N SER A 71 2.76 -3.20 8.18
CA SER A 71 2.88 -4.65 8.34
C SER A 71 1.57 -5.28 8.84
N VAL A 72 1.29 -6.51 8.43
CA VAL A 72 0.05 -7.24 8.80
C VAL A 72 0.33 -8.53 9.53
N SER A 73 1.24 -9.36 9.02
CA SER A 73 1.50 -10.70 9.55
C SER A 73 2.96 -11.09 9.33
N LEU A 74 3.52 -11.89 10.24
CA LEU A 74 4.84 -12.50 10.08
C LEU A 74 4.77 -13.87 9.40
N ASP A 75 3.73 -14.67 9.68
CA ASP A 75 3.52 -15.98 9.06
C ASP A 75 2.04 -16.21 8.71
N PRO A 76 1.65 -16.18 7.41
CA PRO A 76 2.51 -15.83 6.27
C PRO A 76 2.95 -14.35 6.33
N PRO A 77 4.04 -13.96 5.64
CA PRO A 77 4.57 -12.60 5.69
C PRO A 77 3.68 -11.65 4.86
N LEU A 78 2.87 -10.85 5.54
CA LEU A 78 1.88 -9.96 4.92
C LEU A 78 2.13 -8.50 5.25
N VAL A 79 1.88 -7.65 4.26
CA VAL A 79 1.85 -6.19 4.36
C VAL A 79 0.59 -5.65 3.71
N LEU A 80 0.23 -4.41 4.01
CA LEU A 80 -0.84 -3.71 3.33
C LEU A 80 -0.48 -2.28 2.96
N TRP A 81 -1.24 -1.73 2.02
CA TRP A 81 -1.28 -0.30 1.72
C TRP A 81 -2.60 0.03 1.01
N SER A 82 -2.93 1.32 0.93
CA SER A 82 -4.18 1.79 0.34
C SER A 82 -3.93 2.76 -0.81
N LEU A 83 -4.70 2.63 -1.89
CA LEU A 83 -4.65 3.48 -3.07
C LEU A 83 -6.03 4.06 -3.38
N ALA A 84 -6.11 5.38 -3.59
CA ALA A 84 -7.36 6.04 -3.91
C ALA A 84 -7.98 5.50 -5.20
N MET A 85 -9.30 5.30 -5.22
CA MET A 85 -10.03 4.78 -6.40
C MET A 85 -9.86 5.68 -7.64
N ARG A 86 -9.63 6.98 -7.43
CA ARG A 86 -9.38 7.97 -8.49
C ARG A 86 -7.96 7.99 -9.05
N ALA A 87 -7.04 7.19 -8.51
CA ALA A 87 -5.65 7.22 -8.94
C ALA A 87 -5.50 6.64 -10.35
N SER A 88 -4.81 7.35 -11.24
CA SER A 88 -4.56 6.89 -12.62
C SER A 88 -3.72 5.60 -12.69
N SER A 89 -2.96 5.30 -11.63
CA SER A 89 -2.18 4.07 -11.48
C SER A 89 -3.00 2.87 -11.01
N LEU A 90 -4.24 3.07 -10.54
CA LEU A 90 -5.06 2.00 -9.97
C LEU A 90 -5.26 0.80 -10.91
N PRO A 91 -5.55 0.97 -12.22
CA PRO A 91 -5.72 -0.17 -13.11
C PRO A 91 -4.47 -1.08 -13.15
N MET A 92 -3.27 -0.49 -13.08
CA MET A 92 -2.00 -1.22 -13.14
C MET A 92 -1.78 -2.03 -11.85
N PHE A 93 -2.07 -1.46 -10.68
CA PHE A 93 -1.97 -2.19 -9.41
C PHE A 93 -3.09 -3.22 -9.24
N ARG A 94 -4.32 -2.93 -9.70
CA ARG A 94 -5.42 -3.90 -9.66
C ARG A 94 -5.11 -5.13 -10.53
N ALA A 95 -4.71 -4.92 -11.78
CA ALA A 95 -4.42 -6.01 -12.72
C ALA A 95 -3.05 -6.68 -12.49
N GLY A 96 -2.09 -5.96 -11.91
CA GLY A 96 -0.74 -6.45 -11.67
C GLY A 96 -0.69 -7.58 -10.65
N SER A 97 0.07 -8.63 -10.98
CA SER A 97 0.32 -9.77 -10.08
C SER A 97 1.31 -9.43 -8.96
N HIS A 98 2.23 -8.49 -9.21
CA HIS A 98 3.29 -8.13 -8.26
C HIS A 98 3.52 -6.62 -8.23
N TYR A 99 4.06 -6.16 -7.11
CA TYR A 99 4.57 -4.80 -6.93
C TYR A 99 5.76 -4.80 -5.96
N ILE A 100 6.58 -3.75 -6.04
CA ILE A 100 7.63 -3.48 -5.06
C ILE A 100 7.18 -2.34 -4.16
N ILE A 101 7.39 -2.47 -2.86
CA ILE A 101 7.30 -1.39 -1.88
C ILE A 101 8.72 -0.92 -1.60
N ASN A 102 9.05 0.34 -1.89
CA ASN A 102 10.36 0.94 -1.60
C ASN A 102 10.22 1.91 -0.42
N VAL A 103 10.91 1.66 0.69
CA VAL A 103 10.90 2.52 1.87
C VAL A 103 11.93 3.63 1.68
N LEU A 104 11.50 4.89 1.70
CA LEU A 104 12.36 6.01 1.31
C LEU A 104 13.25 6.53 2.44
N ALA A 105 14.48 6.88 2.08
CA ALA A 105 15.38 7.65 2.94
C ALA A 105 15.03 9.15 2.89
N ALA A 106 15.42 9.90 3.92
CA ALA A 106 15.20 11.35 4.03
C ALA A 106 15.81 12.14 2.86
N SER A 107 16.94 11.66 2.33
CA SER A 107 17.60 12.20 1.13
C SER A 107 16.77 12.07 -0.15
N GLN A 108 15.69 11.27 -0.15
CA GLN A 108 14.84 11.00 -1.30
C GLN A 108 13.55 11.83 -1.31
N LEU A 109 13.54 13.00 -0.66
CA LEU A 109 12.39 13.91 -0.66
C LEU A 109 11.94 14.28 -2.09
N ASP A 110 12.88 14.58 -2.98
CA ASP A 110 12.57 14.92 -4.38
C ASP A 110 11.92 13.75 -5.12
N LEU A 111 12.38 12.52 -4.84
CA LEU A 111 11.81 11.30 -5.40
C LEU A 111 10.38 11.08 -4.90
N CYS A 112 10.16 11.27 -3.59
CA CYS A 112 8.83 11.23 -2.97
C CYS A 112 7.86 12.21 -3.65
N GLN A 113 8.27 13.47 -3.80
CA GLN A 113 7.44 14.51 -4.42
C GLN A 113 7.16 14.17 -5.88
N ARG A 114 8.17 13.72 -6.63
CA ARG A 114 8.03 13.29 -8.02
C ARG A 114 6.99 12.19 -8.19
N PHE A 115 7.06 11.14 -7.38
CA PHE A 115 6.13 10.01 -7.44
C PHE A 115 4.73 10.32 -6.87
N ALA A 116 4.55 11.45 -6.17
CA ALA A 116 3.25 11.96 -5.74
C ALA A 116 2.53 12.79 -6.83
N THR A 117 3.23 13.23 -7.88
CA THR A 117 2.63 14.00 -8.98
C THR A 117 1.94 13.12 -10.04
N LEU A 118 1.01 13.71 -10.78
CA LEU A 118 0.27 13.06 -11.88
C LEU A 118 0.89 13.27 -13.27
N LYS A 119 1.99 14.02 -13.41
CA LYS A 119 2.51 14.49 -14.70
C LYS A 119 3.92 13.99 -14.98
N GLY A 120 4.22 13.76 -16.26
CA GLY A 120 5.55 13.46 -16.78
C GLY A 120 5.98 12.00 -16.62
N ASP A 121 7.14 11.68 -17.21
CA ASP A 121 7.82 10.41 -16.96
C ASP A 121 8.47 10.46 -15.57
N ARG A 122 7.86 9.77 -14.61
CA ARG A 122 8.33 9.73 -13.22
C ARG A 122 9.59 8.88 -13.02
N PHE A 123 9.97 8.06 -14.00
CA PHE A 123 11.17 7.24 -13.96
C PHE A 123 12.35 7.82 -14.75
N ALA A 124 12.16 8.88 -15.53
CA ALA A 124 13.25 9.49 -16.30
C ALA A 124 14.42 9.93 -15.39
N GLY A 125 15.60 9.35 -15.56
CA GLY A 125 16.77 9.64 -14.71
C GLY A 125 16.64 9.17 -13.26
N VAL A 126 15.71 8.25 -12.96
CA VAL A 126 15.64 7.57 -11.67
C VAL A 126 16.46 6.28 -11.75
N ASP A 127 17.41 6.12 -10.84
CA ASP A 127 18.18 4.89 -10.71
C ASP A 127 17.36 3.80 -10.02
N TYR A 128 17.32 2.63 -10.65
CA TYR A 128 16.71 1.44 -10.09
C TYR A 128 17.39 0.19 -10.64
N ARG A 129 17.30 -0.90 -9.88
CA ARG A 129 17.57 -2.25 -10.37
C ARG A 129 16.26 -3.02 -10.50
N LEU A 130 16.26 -4.08 -11.29
CA LEU A 130 15.07 -4.93 -11.42
C LEU A 130 15.09 -6.03 -10.35
N SER A 131 13.90 -6.35 -9.83
CA SER A 131 13.63 -7.53 -9.01
C SER A 131 13.61 -8.80 -9.87
N GLU A 132 13.42 -9.96 -9.22
CA GLU A 132 13.27 -11.25 -9.91
C GLU A 132 12.07 -11.26 -10.88
N ASN A 133 10.96 -10.60 -10.51
CA ASN A 133 9.80 -10.43 -11.41
C ASN A 133 9.98 -9.26 -12.41
N GLY A 134 11.17 -8.66 -12.49
CA GLY A 134 11.49 -7.56 -13.38
C GLY A 134 10.80 -6.24 -13.00
N LEU A 135 10.62 -5.98 -11.71
CA LEU A 135 10.00 -4.76 -11.20
C LEU A 135 11.03 -3.78 -10.58
N PRO A 136 10.81 -2.46 -10.60
CA PRO A 136 11.81 -1.51 -10.13
C PRO A 136 11.99 -1.50 -8.61
N ILE A 137 13.20 -1.83 -8.16
CA ILE A 137 13.69 -1.55 -6.81
C ILE A 137 14.54 -0.27 -6.91
N LEU A 138 14.06 0.80 -6.29
CA LEU A 138 14.68 2.13 -6.37
C LEU A 138 16.02 2.13 -5.64
N ALA A 139 17.04 2.74 -6.25
CA ALA A 139 18.33 2.92 -5.60
C ALA A 139 18.20 3.85 -4.38
N ASN A 140 19.06 3.66 -3.37
CA ASN A 140 19.14 4.47 -2.15
C ASN A 140 17.86 4.50 -1.29
N ALA A 141 16.85 3.67 -1.58
CA ALA A 141 15.80 3.35 -0.61
C ALA A 141 16.43 2.67 0.61
N LEU A 142 15.81 2.76 1.78
CA LEU A 142 16.30 2.08 3.00
C LEU A 142 16.06 0.57 2.92
N ALA A 143 14.88 0.18 2.47
CA ALA A 143 14.46 -1.20 2.34
C ALA A 143 13.47 -1.37 1.19
N TRP A 144 13.27 -2.62 0.76
CA TRP A 144 12.28 -2.97 -0.24
C TRP A 144 11.59 -4.30 0.06
N PHE A 145 10.36 -4.43 -0.43
CA PHE A 145 9.55 -5.65 -0.34
C PHE A 145 8.97 -5.96 -1.72
N GLU A 146 9.24 -7.15 -2.25
CA GLU A 146 8.58 -7.66 -3.44
C GLU A 146 7.38 -8.49 -3.01
N CYS A 147 6.19 -8.04 -3.42
CA CYS A 147 4.93 -8.56 -2.95
C CYS A 147 4.16 -9.20 -4.10
N HIS A 148 3.68 -10.43 -3.88
CA HIS A 148 2.57 -10.98 -4.61
C HIS A 148 1.28 -10.27 -4.19
N ASN A 149 0.46 -9.87 -5.16
CA ASN A 149 -0.76 -9.11 -4.92
C ASN A 149 -1.93 -10.03 -4.53
N ARG A 150 -1.90 -10.48 -3.27
CA ARG A 150 -2.75 -11.53 -2.69
C ARG A 150 -4.22 -11.18 -2.64
N SER A 151 -4.59 -10.01 -2.14
CA SER A 151 -6.01 -9.63 -1.96
C SER A 151 -6.22 -8.13 -2.12
N ARG A 152 -7.43 -7.75 -2.55
CA ARG A 152 -7.84 -6.37 -2.81
C ARG A 152 -9.23 -6.15 -2.26
N TYR A 153 -9.40 -5.12 -1.43
CA TYR A 153 -10.68 -4.78 -0.81
C TYR A 153 -11.07 -3.36 -1.19
N ASP A 154 -12.27 -3.19 -1.74
CA ASP A 154 -12.82 -1.88 -2.07
C ASP A 154 -13.48 -1.32 -0.82
N GLU A 155 -12.85 -0.33 -0.19
CA GLU A 155 -13.22 0.17 1.14
C GLU A 155 -13.29 1.71 1.12
N GLY A 156 -14.51 2.23 1.09
CA GLY A 156 -14.75 3.67 0.95
C GLY A 156 -14.28 4.21 -0.38
N ASP A 157 -13.39 5.22 -0.35
CA ASP A 157 -12.81 5.87 -1.53
C ASP A 157 -11.43 5.31 -1.91
N HIS A 158 -11.00 4.21 -1.28
CA HIS A 158 -9.72 3.55 -1.50
C HIS A 158 -9.88 2.04 -1.77
N VAL A 159 -8.83 1.47 -2.36
CA VAL A 159 -8.62 0.03 -2.44
C VAL A 159 -7.49 -0.34 -1.50
N ILE A 160 -7.75 -1.27 -0.60
CA ILE A 160 -6.73 -1.87 0.27
C ILE A 160 -6.09 -3.02 -0.49
N PHE A 161 -4.78 -2.95 -0.68
CA PHE A 161 -3.97 -4.01 -1.23
C PHE A 161 -3.31 -4.77 -0.09
N VAL A 162 -3.52 -6.08 -0.02
CA VAL A 162 -2.76 -6.98 0.85
C VAL A 162 -1.73 -7.70 0.00
N GLY A 163 -0.46 -7.50 0.33
CA GLY A 163 0.68 -8.12 -0.32
C GLY A 163 1.24 -9.26 0.51
N GLU A 164 1.50 -10.39 -0.14
CA GLU A 164 2.31 -11.46 0.43
C GLU A 164 3.76 -11.25 0.01
N VAL A 165 4.66 -11.08 0.98
CA VAL A 165 6.05 -10.75 0.73
C VAL A 165 6.81 -12.01 0.32
N GLU A 166 7.25 -12.06 -0.93
CA GLU A 166 8.05 -13.18 -1.44
C GLU A 166 9.54 -12.97 -1.17
N ARG A 167 10.00 -11.71 -1.27
CA ARG A 167 11.41 -11.31 -1.09
C ARG A 167 11.44 -9.92 -0.46
N CYS A 168 12.44 -9.66 0.37
CA CYS A 168 12.70 -8.33 0.90
C CYS A 168 14.20 -8.11 1.10
N GLY A 169 14.61 -6.87 1.29
CA GLY A 169 16.00 -6.55 1.60
C GLY A 169 16.16 -5.17 2.19
N ILE A 170 17.24 -5.02 2.95
CA ILE A 170 17.72 -3.74 3.46
C ILE A 170 18.85 -3.29 2.54
N LEU A 171 18.79 -2.05 2.07
CA LEU A 171 19.82 -1.44 1.22
C LEU A 171 20.70 -0.48 2.03
N ASP A 172 20.11 0.25 2.98
CA ASP A 172 20.84 1.13 3.90
C ASP A 172 20.20 1.07 5.29
N ALA A 173 20.85 0.35 6.21
CA ALA A 173 20.39 0.20 7.59
C ALA A 173 20.69 1.43 8.48
N GLY A 174 21.62 2.29 8.06
CA GLY A 174 22.03 3.49 8.81
C GLY A 174 21.36 4.77 8.33
N GLY A 175 20.70 4.72 7.18
CA GLY A 175 20.02 5.86 6.58
C GLY A 175 18.85 6.37 7.41
N GLN A 176 18.70 7.70 7.43
CA GLN A 176 17.61 8.36 8.13
C GLN A 176 16.31 8.23 7.31
N PRO A 177 15.16 7.84 7.89
CA PRO A 177 13.93 7.65 7.14
C PRO A 177 13.27 8.97 6.76
N LEU A 178 12.62 8.99 5.59
CA LEU A 178 11.71 10.07 5.27
C LEU A 178 10.39 9.87 6.04
N VAL A 179 10.05 10.85 6.87
CA VAL A 179 8.86 10.85 7.71
C VAL A 179 7.85 11.87 7.18
N PHE A 180 6.59 11.47 7.07
CA PHE A 180 5.47 12.36 6.76
C PHE A 180 4.58 12.53 8.00
N HIS A 181 4.37 13.78 8.42
CA HIS A 181 3.59 14.11 9.60
C HIS A 181 2.99 15.51 9.45
N ARG A 182 1.70 15.67 9.77
CA ARG A 182 0.98 16.97 9.70
C ARG A 182 1.11 17.70 8.35
N GLY A 183 1.19 16.95 7.25
CA GLY A 183 1.35 17.52 5.90
C GLY A 183 2.78 17.94 5.54
N GLY A 184 3.75 17.78 6.45
CA GLY A 184 5.15 18.11 6.24
C GLY A 184 6.05 16.89 6.16
N PHE A 185 7.26 17.09 5.63
CA PHE A 185 8.32 16.10 5.60
C PHE A 185 9.36 16.40 6.67
N SER A 186 9.85 15.35 7.31
CA SER A 186 10.85 15.41 8.37
C SER A 186 11.70 14.14 8.36
N THR A 187 12.63 14.06 9.29
CA THR A 187 13.32 12.81 9.61
C THR A 187 13.37 12.64 11.13
N LEU A 188 13.86 11.48 11.58
CA LEU A 188 13.91 11.17 13.01
C LEU A 188 15.06 11.91 13.69
N THR A 189 14.81 12.36 14.90
CA THR A 189 15.85 12.68 15.86
C THR A 189 15.76 11.62 16.96
N PRO A 190 16.84 10.89 17.28
CA PRO A 190 16.83 9.94 18.37
C PRO A 190 16.39 10.61 19.66
N LEU A 191 15.53 9.95 20.43
CA LEU A 191 15.24 10.37 21.80
C LEU A 191 16.36 9.85 22.70
N GLU A 192 16.92 10.71 23.53
CA GLU A 192 17.78 10.27 24.62
C GLU A 192 16.89 9.64 25.71
N PRO A 193 17.29 8.49 26.28
CA PRO A 193 16.54 7.82 27.35
C PRO A 193 16.42 8.64 28.64
#